data_AF-A0A6A3BKE1-F1
#
_entry.id   AF-A0A6A3BKE1-F1
#
_cell.length_a   1.000
_cell.length_b   1.000
_cell.length_c   1.000
_cell.angle_alpha   90.00
_cell.angle_beta   90.00
_cell.angle_gamma   90.00
#
_symmetry.space_group_name_H-M   'P 1'
#
loop_
_entity.id
_entity.type
_entity.pdbx_description
1 polymer ?
#
loop_
_entity_poly.entity_id
_entity_poly.type
_entity_poly.pdbx_seq_one_letter_code
_entity_poly.pdbx_strand_id
1 'polypeptide(L)'
;MSYKSLPLRTEVKKIIHLVLHAIAPTLGIIVIHTAFKNHNESSIPNLYSLHSWLGIGNISLYGIQWIYGLLVFFYPGGSIGLRRESLPWHVPVGLFVFILAVANSAFGFLEKLTFLENSGLPKYGAVVQKPSL
;
A
#
# COMPACT_ATOMS: atom_id res chain seq x y z
N MET A 1 -7.60 14.39 1.40
CA MET A 1 -8.32 15.54 0.81
C MET A 1 -9.72 15.15 0.30
N SER A 2 -10.59 14.55 1.13
CA SER A 2 -11.97 14.17 0.73
C SER A 2 -13.07 14.83 1.58
N TYR A 3 -12.68 15.70 2.53
CA TYR A 3 -13.62 16.33 3.46
C TYR A 3 -14.37 17.53 2.85
N LYS A 4 -13.86 18.12 1.76
CA LYS A 4 -14.36 19.40 1.22
C LYS A 4 -15.26 19.31 -0.02
N SER A 5 -15.41 18.15 -0.67
CA SER A 5 -15.92 18.15 -2.06
C SER A 5 -17.38 17.72 -2.25
N LEU A 6 -18.06 17.20 -1.23
CA LEU A 6 -19.43 16.67 -1.38
C LEU A 6 -20.34 17.06 -0.21
N PRO A 7 -21.58 17.55 -0.44
CA PRO A 7 -22.56 17.88 0.59
C PRO A 7 -23.24 16.60 1.14
N LEU A 8 -22.44 15.58 1.43
CA LEU A 8 -22.91 14.31 1.99
C LEU A 8 -22.87 14.39 3.52
N ARG A 9 -23.88 13.81 4.15
CA ARG A 9 -23.95 13.61 5.61
C ARG A 9 -22.65 12.98 6.11
N THR A 10 -22.12 13.46 7.23
CA THR A 10 -20.85 13.01 7.82
C THR A 10 -20.82 11.50 8.06
N GLU A 11 -21.98 10.91 8.38
CA GLU A 11 -22.15 9.46 8.54
C GLU A 11 -21.95 8.69 7.22
N VAL A 12 -22.44 9.21 6.10
CA VAL A 12 -22.25 8.59 4.77
C VAL A 12 -20.77 8.63 4.37
N LYS A 13 -20.07 9.73 4.66
CA LYS A 13 -18.62 9.86 4.39
C LYS A 13 -17.79 8.85 5.19
N LYS A 14 -18.15 8.63 6.46
CA LYS A 14 -17.49 7.62 7.31
C LYS A 14 -17.71 6.20 6.78
N ILE A 15 -18.94 5.87 6.37
CA ILE A 15 -19.27 4.56 5.81
C ILE A 15 -18.51 4.32 4.50
N ILE A 16 -18.51 5.29 3.58
CA ILE A 16 -17.77 5.18 2.30
C ILE A 16 -16.27 4.98 2.57
N HIS A 17 -15.69 5.76 3.48
CA HIS A 17 -14.29 5.60 3.87
C HIS A 17 -14.01 4.21 4.44
N LEU A 18 -14.85 3.73 5.36
CA LEU A 18 -14.72 2.41 5.97
C LEU A 18 -14.77 1.29 4.92
N VAL A 19 -15.75 1.34 4.01
CA VAL A 19 -15.95 0.34 2.95
C VAL A 19 -14.78 0.35 1.95
N LEU A 20 -14.32 1.52 1.51
CA LEU A 20 -13.17 1.62 0.62
C LEU A 20 -11.91 1.06 1.27
N HIS A 21 -11.67 1.39 2.54
CA HIS A 21 -10.54 0.86 3.31
C HIS A 21 -10.70 -0.62 3.70
N ALA A 22 -11.90 -1.21 3.59
CA ALA A 22 -12.13 -2.64 3.78
C ALA A 22 -11.81 -3.44 2.50
N ILE A 23 -12.10 -2.87 1.33
CA ILE A 23 -11.83 -3.53 0.03
C ILE A 23 -10.32 -3.56 -0.24
N ALA A 24 -9.62 -2.46 0.00
CA ALA A 24 -8.17 -2.34 -0.25
C ALA A 24 -7.31 -3.48 0.38
N PRO A 25 -7.46 -3.85 1.66
CA PRO A 25 -6.68 -4.93 2.27
C PRO A 25 -7.06 -6.30 1.75
N THR A 26 -8.33 -6.55 1.39
CA THR A 26 -8.72 -7.83 0.77
C THR A 26 -8.02 -8.05 -0.57
N LEU A 27 -7.93 -7.01 -1.39
CA LEU A 27 -7.15 -7.02 -2.62
C LEU A 27 -5.65 -7.19 -2.33
N GLY A 28 -5.13 -6.51 -1.30
CA GLY A 28 -3.75 -6.67 -0.85
C GLY A 28 -3.37 -8.10 -0.46
N ILE A 29 -4.27 -8.81 0.24
CA ILE A 29 -4.08 -10.22 0.61
C ILE A 29 -4.00 -11.10 -0.64
N ILE A 30 -4.87 -10.86 -1.63
CA ILE A 30 -4.86 -11.59 -2.91
C ILE A 30 -3.55 -11.35 -3.67
N VAL A 31 -3.04 -10.10 -3.67
CA VAL A 31 -1.77 -9.74 -4.29
C VAL A 31 -0.59 -10.48 -3.61
N ILE A 32 -0.51 -10.48 -2.28
CA ILE A 32 0.52 -11.24 -1.55
C ILE A 32 0.42 -12.73 -1.89
N HIS A 33 -0.78 -13.30 -1.80
CA HIS A 33 -1.00 -14.72 -2.06
C HIS A 33 -0.53 -15.11 -3.47
N THR A 34 -0.84 -14.29 -4.46
CA THR A 34 -0.42 -14.50 -5.85
C THR A 34 1.10 -14.37 -6.01
N ALA A 35 1.73 -13.43 -5.31
CA ALA A 35 3.19 -13.26 -5.33
C ALA A 35 3.92 -14.47 -4.71
N PHE A 36 3.45 -14.96 -3.55
CA PHE A 36 3.99 -16.16 -2.91
C PHE A 36 3.80 -17.42 -3.78
N LYS A 37 2.63 -17.57 -4.41
CA LYS A 37 2.37 -18.66 -5.35
C LYS A 37 3.35 -18.62 -6.53
N ASN A 38 3.56 -17.45 -7.13
CA ASN A 38 4.49 -17.28 -8.25
C ASN A 38 5.95 -17.59 -7.87
N HIS A 39 6.39 -17.20 -6.66
CA HIS A 39 7.73 -17.53 -6.18
C HIS A 39 7.92 -19.02 -5.88
N ASN A 40 6.91 -19.67 -5.28
CA ASN A 40 6.92 -21.12 -5.04
C ASN A 40 6.98 -21.91 -6.35
N GLU A 41 6.21 -21.51 -7.37
CA GLU A 41 6.24 -22.16 -8.69
C GLU A 41 7.55 -21.91 -9.44
N SER A 42 8.20 -20.76 -9.21
CA SER A 42 9.46 -20.40 -9.85
C SER A 42 10.72 -20.87 -9.11
N SER A 43 10.57 -21.55 -7.96
CA SER A 43 11.69 -21.96 -7.08
C SER A 43 12.62 -20.80 -6.67
N ILE A 44 12.09 -19.58 -6.62
CA ILE A 44 12.84 -18.38 -6.21
C ILE A 44 12.69 -18.27 -4.69
N PRO A 45 13.77 -18.05 -3.92
CA PRO A 45 13.67 -17.84 -2.48
C PRO A 45 12.70 -16.70 -2.19
N ASN A 46 11.76 -16.92 -1.27
CA ASN A 46 10.84 -15.89 -0.82
C ASN A 46 11.56 -14.91 0.13
N LEU A 47 11.13 -13.64 0.16
CA LEU A 47 11.51 -12.64 1.18
C LEU A 47 12.99 -12.18 1.19
N TYR A 48 13.75 -12.30 0.09
CA TYR A 48 15.13 -11.77 0.06
C TYR A 48 15.20 -10.27 -0.23
N SER A 49 14.14 -9.68 -0.79
CA SER A 49 14.15 -8.29 -1.24
C SER A 49 13.58 -7.32 -0.21
N LEU A 50 14.17 -6.12 -0.14
CA LEU A 50 13.67 -5.01 0.66
C LEU A 50 12.20 -4.68 0.33
N HIS A 51 11.80 -4.86 -0.94
CA HIS A 51 10.42 -4.69 -1.38
C HIS A 51 9.45 -5.65 -0.67
N SER A 52 9.87 -6.90 -0.47
CA SER A 52 9.03 -7.91 0.19
C SER A 52 8.88 -7.62 1.70
N TRP A 53 9.97 -7.20 2.36
CA TRP A 53 9.96 -6.84 3.78
C TRP A 53 9.10 -5.60 4.06
N LEU A 54 9.30 -4.55 3.26
CA LEU A 54 8.52 -3.33 3.34
C LEU A 54 7.05 -3.58 2.98
N GLY A 55 6.77 -4.48 2.03
CA GLY A 55 5.40 -4.89 1.66
C GLY A 55 4.64 -5.55 2.80
N ILE A 56 5.25 -6.51 3.50
CA ILE A 56 4.64 -7.17 4.66
C ILE A 56 4.44 -6.19 5.82
N GLY A 57 5.45 -5.36 6.11
CA GLY A 57 5.33 -4.32 7.12
C GLY A 57 4.19 -3.36 6.82
N ASN A 58 4.08 -2.93 5.56
CA ASN A 58 3.06 -2.00 5.10
C ASN A 58 1.63 -2.58 5.23
N ILE A 59 1.42 -3.84 4.81
CA ILE A 59 0.11 -4.49 4.90
C ILE A 59 -0.29 -4.77 6.36
N SER A 60 0.68 -5.15 7.20
CA SER A 60 0.44 -5.35 8.64
C SER A 60 0.06 -4.03 9.33
N LEU A 61 0.81 -2.95 9.08
CA LEU A 61 0.52 -1.61 9.61
C LEU A 61 -0.83 -1.09 9.12
N TYR A 62 -1.15 -1.30 7.84
CA TYR A 62 -2.45 -0.93 7.28
C TYR A 62 -3.59 -1.68 7.97
N GLY A 63 -3.44 -2.99 8.19
CA GLY A 63 -4.44 -3.82 8.88
C GLY A 63 -4.70 -3.35 10.31
N ILE A 64 -3.63 -3.08 11.08
CA ILE A 64 -3.74 -2.54 12.45
C ILE A 64 -4.43 -1.17 12.42
N GLN A 65 -4.04 -0.29 11.51
CA GLN A 65 -4.63 1.04 11.37
C GLN A 65 -6.13 0.98 11.03
N TRP A 66 -6.53 0.02 10.19
CA TRP A 66 -7.92 -0.20 9.81
C TRP A 66 -8.75 -0.74 10.98
N ILE A 67 -8.28 -1.76 11.69
CA ILE A 67 -8.96 -2.32 12.88
C ILE A 67 -9.08 -1.23 13.97
N TYR A 68 -8.01 -0.49 14.23
CA TYR A 68 -8.02 0.62 15.18
C TYR A 68 -9.03 1.69 14.79
N GLY A 69 -9.05 2.10 13.51
CA GLY A 69 -10.02 3.05 12.99
C GLY A 69 -11.47 2.56 13.13
N LEU A 70 -11.70 1.27 12.88
CA LEU A 70 -13.02 0.64 13.02
C LEU A 70 -13.49 0.63 14.48
N LEU A 71 -12.63 0.24 15.42
CA LEU A 71 -12.97 0.18 16.85
C LEU A 71 -13.22 1.57 17.46
N VAL A 72 -12.38 2.55 17.11
CA VAL A 72 -12.44 3.91 17.69
C VAL A 72 -13.55 4.75 17.06
N PHE A 73 -13.71 4.72 15.73
CA PHE A 73 -14.62 5.62 15.02
C PHE A 73 -15.95 5.00 14.58
N PHE A 74 -16.07 3.67 14.54
CA PHE A 74 -17.26 2.97 14.06
C PHE A 74 -17.98 2.16 15.14
N TYR A 75 -17.43 1.02 15.58
CA TYR A 75 -18.07 0.12 16.56
C TYR A 75 -17.02 -0.62 17.40
N PRO A 76 -17.10 -0.65 18.75
CA PRO A 76 -18.14 -0.11 19.63
C PRO A 76 -18.19 1.43 19.69
N GLY A 77 -17.22 2.11 19.05
CA GLY A 77 -17.17 3.55 18.92
C GLY A 77 -16.70 4.21 20.21
N GLY A 78 -15.41 4.50 20.30
CA GLY A 78 -14.76 5.09 21.47
C GLY A 78 -15.44 6.36 22.00
N SER A 79 -15.17 6.71 23.26
CA SER A 79 -15.68 7.95 23.88
C SER A 79 -15.29 9.19 23.06
N ILE A 80 -16.04 10.29 23.21
CA ILE A 80 -15.78 11.54 22.47
C ILE A 80 -14.35 12.04 22.73
N GLY A 81 -13.84 11.86 23.96
CA GLY A 81 -12.45 12.17 24.31
C GLY A 81 -11.45 11.31 23.55
N LEU A 82 -11.64 9.99 23.54
CA LEU A 82 -10.76 9.06 22.84
C LEU A 82 -10.72 9.34 21.33
N ARG A 83 -11.88 9.57 20.68
CA ARG A 83 -11.93 9.91 19.25
C ARG A 83 -11.14 11.18 18.93
N ARG A 84 -11.24 12.20 19.80
CA ARG A 84 -10.56 13.49 19.61
C ARG A 84 -9.06 13.36 19.78
N GLU A 85 -8.60 12.50 20.69
CA GLU A 85 -7.19 12.22 20.91
C GLU A 85 -6.59 11.27 19.85
N SER A 86 -7.38 10.31 19.34
CA SER A 86 -6.97 9.40 18.28
C SER A 86 -6.87 10.05 16.90
N LEU A 87 -7.67 11.10 16.62
CA LEU A 87 -7.68 11.84 15.36
C LEU A 87 -6.29 12.33 14.88
N PRO A 88 -5.49 13.03 15.71
CA PRO A 88 -4.15 13.50 15.32
C PRO A 88 -3.14 12.38 15.12
N TRP A 89 -3.39 11.16 15.56
CA TRP A 89 -2.53 10.00 15.29
C TRP A 89 -3.00 9.22 14.07
N HIS A 90 -4.32 9.05 13.93
CA HIS A 90 -4.90 8.23 12.87
C HIS A 90 -4.64 8.81 11.47
N VAL A 91 -4.74 10.13 11.30
CA VAL A 91 -4.55 10.78 10.00
C VAL A 91 -3.09 10.73 9.51
N PRO A 92 -2.07 11.17 10.27
CA PRO A 92 -0.69 11.13 9.80
C PRO A 92 -0.14 9.71 9.67
N VAL A 93 -0.52 8.77 10.55
CA VAL A 93 -0.11 7.37 10.42
C VAL A 93 -0.72 6.76 9.15
N GLY A 94 -1.99 7.01 8.86
CA GLY A 94 -2.61 6.57 7.61
C GLY A 94 -1.93 7.14 6.36
N LEU A 95 -1.51 8.41 6.41
CA LEU A 95 -0.75 9.04 5.33
C LEU A 95 0.65 8.45 5.19
N PHE A 96 1.34 8.18 6.30
CA PHE A 96 2.65 7.53 6.29
C PHE A 96 2.58 6.14 5.65
N VAL A 97 1.60 5.31 6.03
CA VAL A 97 1.37 3.99 5.42
C VAL A 97 1.08 4.12 3.92
N PHE A 98 0.31 5.14 3.50
CA PHE A 98 0.07 5.37 2.07
C PHE A 98 1.35 5.72 1.30
N ILE A 99 2.18 6.63 1.84
CA ILE A 99 3.47 7.00 1.22
C ILE A 99 4.40 5.78 1.17
N LEU A 100 4.45 5.01 2.25
CA LEU A 100 5.23 3.78 2.33
C LEU A 100 4.77 2.76 1.28
N ALA A 101 3.46 2.63 1.05
CA ALA A 101 2.90 1.78 0.00
C ALA A 101 3.38 2.21 -1.40
N VAL A 102 3.32 3.51 -1.70
CA VAL A 102 3.77 4.05 -3.00
C VAL A 102 5.27 3.85 -3.20
N ALA A 103 6.09 4.15 -2.18
CA ALA A 103 7.52 3.92 -2.22
C ALA A 103 7.83 2.43 -2.39
N ASN A 104 7.10 1.55 -1.70
CA ASN A 104 7.27 0.11 -1.84
C ASN A 104 6.93 -0.37 -3.25
N SER A 105 5.86 0.13 -3.87
CA SER A 105 5.54 -0.16 -5.27
C SER A 105 6.65 0.30 -6.23
N ALA A 106 7.27 1.45 -5.98
CA ALA A 106 8.42 1.93 -6.77
C ALA A 106 9.65 1.02 -6.61
N PHE A 107 9.94 0.54 -5.40
CA PHE A 107 11.03 -0.42 -5.18
C PHE A 107 10.78 -1.76 -5.88
N GLY A 108 9.55 -2.28 -5.87
CA GLY A 108 9.21 -3.52 -6.58
C GLY A 108 9.34 -3.38 -8.11
N PHE A 109 8.96 -2.21 -8.63
CA PHE A 109 9.15 -1.91 -10.06
C PHE A 109 10.65 -1.82 -10.42
N LEU A 110 11.45 -1.15 -9.60
CA LEU A 110 12.90 -1.06 -9.79
C LEU A 110 13.57 -2.43 -9.74
N GLU A 111 13.22 -3.27 -8.75
CA GLU A 111 13.72 -4.64 -8.63
C GLU A 111 13.44 -5.46 -9.90
N LYS A 112 12.21 -5.36 -10.45
CA LYS A 112 11.85 -6.05 -11.68
C LYS A 112 12.60 -5.52 -12.90
N LEU A 113 12.78 -4.19 -13.02
CA LEU A 113 13.56 -3.58 -14.10
C LEU A 113 15.02 -4.03 -14.07
N THR A 114 15.67 -3.99 -12.90
CA THR A 114 17.06 -4.43 -12.75
C THR A 114 17.20 -5.92 -13.07
N PHE A 115 16.24 -6.76 -12.67
CA PHE A 115 16.24 -8.17 -13.05
C PHE A 115 16.14 -8.36 -14.57
N LEU A 116 15.27 -7.62 -15.26
CA LEU A 116 15.08 -7.68 -16.72
C LEU A 116 16.30 -7.17 -17.49
N GLU A 117 16.97 -6.11 -17.01
CA GLU A 117 18.21 -5.61 -17.60
C GLU A 117 19.35 -6.64 -17.47
N ASN A 118 19.49 -7.26 -16.28
CA ASN A 118 20.50 -8.29 -16.04
C ASN A 118 20.23 -9.62 -16.77
N SER A 119 18.96 -9.91 -17.12
CA SER A 119 18.57 -11.14 -17.85
C SER A 119 18.58 -10.99 -19.37
N GLY A 120 19.06 -9.87 -19.91
CA GLY A 120 19.51 -9.76 -21.30
C GLY A 120 18.44 -9.37 -22.33
N LEU A 121 17.37 -8.66 -21.95
CA LEU A 121 16.49 -8.05 -22.95
C LEU A 121 17.21 -6.91 -23.69
N PRO A 122 17.00 -6.74 -25.02
CA PRO A 122 17.57 -5.63 -25.77
C PRO A 122 17.15 -4.31 -25.12
N LYS A 123 18.11 -3.43 -24.87
CA LYS A 123 17.89 -2.11 -24.27
C LYS A 123 16.93 -1.27 -25.13
N TYR A 124 15.62 -1.39 -24.91
CA TYR A 124 14.59 -0.54 -25.55
C TYR A 124 14.49 0.84 -24.87
N GLY A 125 15.63 1.42 -24.51
CA GLY A 125 15.69 2.62 -23.69
C GLY A 125 17.06 3.26 -23.66
N ALA A 126 17.73 3.38 -24.82
CA ALA A 126 18.71 4.43 -25.01
C ALA A 126 18.19 5.32 -26.14
N VAL A 127 17.77 6.54 -25.78
CA VAL A 127 17.75 7.64 -26.73
C VAL A 127 19.08 7.58 -27.49
N VAL A 128 18.95 7.47 -28.81
CA VAL A 128 20.00 7.42 -29.82
C VAL A 128 21.19 8.30 -29.43
N GLN A 129 22.24 7.70 -28.87
CA GLN A 129 23.59 8.23 -28.98
C GLN A 129 24.22 7.57 -30.19
N LYS A 130 23.99 8.20 -31.35
CA LYS A 130 24.62 7.84 -32.61
C LYS A 130 26.13 8.04 -32.46
N PRO A 131 26.99 7.08 -32.86
CA PRO A 131 28.42 7.34 -32.96
C PRO A 131 28.65 8.24 -34.17
N SER A 132 29.16 9.46 -33.95
CA SER A 132 29.76 10.27 -35.01
C SER A 132 31.22 9.85 -35.17
N LEU A 133 31.54 9.46 -36.41
CA LEU A 133 32.88 9.18 -36.95
C LEU A 133 33.89 10.28 -36.64
#